data_AF-A0A8S1EF91-F1
#
_entry.id   AF-A0A8S1EF91-F1
#
_cell.length_a   1.000
_cell.length_b   1.000
_cell.length_c   1.000
_cell.angle_alpha   90.00
_cell.angle_beta   90.00
_cell.angle_gamma   90.00
#
_symmetry.space_group_name_H-M   'P 1'
#
loop_
_entity.id
_entity.type
_entity.pdbx_description
1 polymer ?
#
loop_
_entity_poly.entity_id
_entity_poly.type
_entity_poly.pdbx_seq_one_letter_code
_entity_poly.pdbx_strand_id
1 'polypeptide(L)'
;MKSTSIFVLFFVVAVAFCAVGTVKKPLLDVANMPVNYPNCVPDEYGTPSIPCPGPPKKADSEWPCVRYVDLCNMRIDCPNGEDESVQLCFYHNAVRKAHIQRLYQRIDNLRGL
;
A
#
# COMPACT_ATOMS: atom_id res chain seq x y z
N MET A 1 56.01 20.72 -16.94
CA MET A 1 55.00 20.96 -15.87
C MET A 1 53.74 21.62 -16.44
N LYS A 2 52.82 20.84 -17.04
CA LYS A 2 51.49 21.30 -17.50
C LYS A 2 50.54 20.08 -17.61
N SER A 3 50.28 19.36 -16.51
CA SER A 3 49.39 18.17 -16.54
C SER A 3 48.40 18.12 -15.38
N THR A 4 48.69 18.78 -14.27
CA THR A 4 47.80 18.86 -13.10
C THR A 4 46.56 19.73 -13.32
N SER A 5 46.61 20.70 -14.25
CA SER A 5 45.52 21.66 -14.45
C SER A 5 44.33 21.09 -15.26
N ILE A 6 44.57 20.11 -16.14
CA ILE A 6 43.52 19.48 -16.97
C ILE A 6 42.71 18.47 -16.15
N PHE A 7 43.37 17.70 -15.28
CA PHE A 7 42.69 16.72 -14.42
C PHE A 7 41.75 17.38 -13.41
N VAL A 8 42.12 18.54 -12.85
CA VAL A 8 41.27 19.28 -11.92
C VAL A 8 40.04 19.86 -12.64
N LEU A 9 40.19 20.36 -13.88
CA LEU A 9 39.06 20.84 -14.66
C LEU A 9 38.06 19.73 -15.00
N PHE A 10 38.53 18.53 -15.37
CA PHE A 10 37.65 17.39 -15.65
C PHE A 10 36.89 16.91 -14.41
N PHE A 11 37.55 16.87 -13.25
CA PHE A 11 36.88 16.50 -11.99
C PHE A 11 35.81 17.51 -11.57
N VAL A 12 36.06 18.82 -11.72
CA VAL A 12 35.07 19.85 -11.36
C VAL A 12 33.84 19.81 -12.29
N VAL A 13 34.04 19.56 -13.59
CA VAL A 13 32.93 19.42 -14.55
C VAL A 13 32.10 18.17 -14.24
N ALA A 14 32.73 17.04 -13.91
CA ALA A 14 32.02 15.80 -13.58
C ALA A 14 31.15 15.93 -12.31
N VAL A 15 31.66 16.61 -11.27
CA VAL A 15 30.89 16.84 -10.03
C VAL A 15 29.73 17.81 -10.25
N ALA A 16 29.88 18.80 -11.13
CA ALA A 16 28.81 19.73 -11.46
C ALA A 16 27.62 19.07 -12.21
N PHE A 17 27.87 18.04 -13.02
CA PHE A 17 26.81 17.32 -13.74
C PHE A 17 26.01 16.34 -12.87
N CYS A 18 26.55 15.86 -11.75
CA CYS A 18 25.82 14.95 -10.85
C CYS A 18 24.78 15.65 -9.97
N ALA A 19 24.81 16.98 -9.84
CA ALA A 19 23.95 17.74 -8.93
C ALA A 19 22.58 18.13 -9.51
N VAL A 20 22.30 17.85 -10.80
CA VAL A 20 21.04 18.24 -11.46
C VAL A 20 20.34 17.01 -12.03
N GLY A 21 20.01 16.08 -11.15
CA GLY A 21 19.09 14.98 -11.42
C GLY A 21 17.92 15.04 -10.45
N THR A 22 17.06 16.05 -10.57
CA THR A 22 15.76 16.01 -9.87
C THR A 22 14.90 14.96 -10.56
N VAL A 23 15.00 13.72 -10.09
CA VAL A 23 13.99 12.70 -10.36
C VAL A 23 12.70 13.23 -9.74
N LYS A 24 11.88 13.93 -10.52
CA LYS A 24 10.47 14.09 -10.19
C LYS A 24 9.91 12.67 -10.17
N LYS A 25 9.81 12.08 -8.98
CA LYS A 25 8.89 10.97 -8.75
C LYS A 25 7.53 11.46 -9.29
N PRO A 26 6.90 10.79 -10.26
CA PRO A 26 5.46 10.91 -10.37
C PRO A 26 4.90 10.19 -9.15
N LEU A 27 4.89 10.87 -8.00
CA LEU A 27 3.98 10.51 -6.93
C LEU A 27 2.61 10.89 -7.51
N LEU A 28 1.90 9.90 -8.02
CA LEU A 28 0.51 10.02 -8.41
C LEU A 28 -0.20 10.79 -7.29
N ASP A 29 -0.78 11.94 -7.61
CA ASP A 29 -1.43 12.86 -6.68
C ASP A 29 -2.80 12.26 -6.24
N VAL A 30 -2.76 11.07 -5.64
CA VAL A 30 -3.95 10.35 -5.14
C VAL A 30 -4.50 10.98 -3.87
N ALA A 31 -3.76 11.94 -3.28
CA ALA A 31 -4.18 12.64 -2.07
C ALA A 31 -5.35 13.61 -2.31
N ASN A 32 -5.62 14.00 -3.56
CA ASN A 32 -6.61 15.03 -3.90
C ASN A 32 -7.80 14.54 -4.74
N MET A 33 -7.94 13.22 -4.96
CA MET A 33 -9.16 12.70 -5.58
C MET A 33 -10.20 12.46 -4.48
N PRO A 34 -11.42 13.02 -4.56
CA PRO A 34 -12.50 12.62 -3.68
C PRO A 34 -12.85 11.17 -4.04
N VAL A 35 -12.21 10.21 -3.36
CA VAL A 35 -12.54 8.81 -3.52
C VAL A 35 -13.88 8.59 -2.81
N ASN A 36 -14.96 8.72 -3.57
CA ASN A 36 -16.25 8.21 -3.16
C ASN A 36 -16.16 6.69 -3.20
N TYR A 37 -15.66 6.09 -2.12
CA TYR A 37 -15.58 4.65 -2.01
C TYR A 37 -17.00 4.08 -2.04
N PRO A 38 -17.28 3.09 -2.90
CA PRO A 38 -18.58 2.44 -2.91
C PRO A 38 -18.86 1.82 -1.53
N ASN A 39 -20.08 2.02 -1.03
CA ASN A 39 -20.48 1.54 0.29
C ASN A 39 -20.70 0.03 0.25
N CYS A 40 -19.86 -0.72 0.96
CA CYS A 40 -20.07 -2.15 1.19
C CYS A 40 -20.96 -2.35 2.41
N VAL A 41 -21.97 -3.21 2.27
CA VAL A 41 -22.86 -3.59 3.38
C VAL A 41 -22.22 -4.75 4.15
N PRO A 42 -22.28 -4.75 5.49
CA PRO A 42 -21.88 -5.92 6.29
C PRO A 42 -22.69 -7.17 5.93
N ASP A 43 -22.13 -8.35 6.21
CA ASP A 43 -22.86 -9.61 6.00
C ASP A 43 -23.98 -9.82 7.06
N GLU A 44 -24.71 -10.93 6.94
CA GLU A 44 -25.80 -11.31 7.87
C GLU A 44 -25.35 -11.42 9.34
N TYR A 45 -24.06 -11.61 9.60
CA TYR A 45 -23.45 -11.67 10.93
C TYR A 45 -22.86 -10.32 11.38
N GLY A 46 -22.99 -9.28 10.56
CA GLY A 46 -22.41 -7.95 10.80
C GLY A 46 -20.90 -7.90 10.55
N THR A 47 -20.33 -8.86 9.81
CA THR A 47 -18.90 -8.85 9.48
C THR A 47 -18.61 -7.71 8.51
N PRO A 48 -17.61 -6.85 8.80
CA PRO A 48 -17.28 -5.74 7.92
C PRO A 48 -16.71 -6.23 6.60
N SER A 49 -17.13 -5.58 5.52
CA SER A 49 -16.64 -5.75 4.16
C SER A 49 -16.02 -4.45 3.66
N ILE A 50 -15.06 -4.56 2.75
CA ILE A 50 -14.39 -3.41 2.13
C ILE A 50 -14.49 -3.52 0.61
N PRO A 51 -14.55 -2.38 -0.11
CA PRO A 51 -14.59 -2.41 -1.57
C PRO A 51 -13.24 -2.85 -2.14
N CYS A 52 -13.28 -3.64 -3.21
CA CYS A 52 -12.09 -3.97 -3.96
C CYS A 52 -11.43 -2.70 -4.54
N PRO A 53 -10.09 -2.61 -4.61
CA PRO A 53 -9.43 -1.43 -5.18
C PRO A 53 -9.73 -1.20 -6.67
N GLY A 54 -9.88 -2.27 -7.44
CA GLY A 54 -10.17 -2.20 -8.87
C GLY A 54 -11.66 -2.32 -9.19
N PRO A 55 -12.06 -1.85 -10.39
CA PRO A 55 -13.45 -1.92 -10.85
C PRO A 55 -13.90 -3.36 -11.13
N PRO A 56 -15.21 -3.62 -11.21
CA PRO A 56 -15.74 -4.91 -11.64
C PRO A 56 -15.31 -5.25 -13.08
N LYS A 57 -15.27 -6.55 -13.41
CA LYS A 57 -14.91 -7.02 -14.77
C LYS A 57 -15.91 -6.56 -15.85
N LYS A 58 -17.16 -6.30 -15.47
CA LYS A 58 -18.22 -5.80 -16.34
C LYS A 58 -18.58 -4.39 -15.90
N ALA A 59 -18.68 -3.46 -16.86
CA ALA A 59 -18.89 -2.05 -16.59
C ALA A 59 -20.23 -1.74 -15.89
N ASP A 60 -21.27 -2.54 -16.14
CA ASP A 60 -22.62 -2.34 -15.58
C ASP A 60 -22.87 -3.13 -14.29
N SER A 61 -21.83 -3.71 -13.68
CA SER A 61 -21.94 -4.49 -12.45
C SER A 61 -21.72 -3.63 -11.21
N GLU A 62 -22.29 -4.07 -10.08
CA GLU A 62 -22.03 -3.47 -8.78
C GLU A 62 -20.53 -3.61 -8.42
N TRP A 63 -20.05 -2.65 -7.63
CA TRP A 63 -18.67 -2.67 -7.19
C TRP A 63 -18.43 -3.86 -6.24
N PRO A 64 -17.40 -4.68 -6.48
CA PRO A 64 -17.19 -5.88 -5.67
C PRO A 64 -16.67 -5.52 -4.27
N CYS A 65 -17.20 -6.23 -3.28
CA CYS A 65 -16.81 -6.10 -1.88
C CYS A 65 -16.24 -7.43 -1.38
N VAL A 66 -15.22 -7.36 -0.56
CA VAL A 66 -14.55 -8.50 0.08
C VAL A 66 -14.67 -8.38 1.59
N ARG A 67 -14.94 -9.48 2.30
CA ARG A 67 -15.00 -9.44 3.77
C ARG A 67 -13.60 -9.18 4.31
N TYR A 68 -13.49 -8.42 5.38
CA TYR A 68 -12.18 -8.11 5.97
C TYR A 68 -11.41 -9.37 6.39
N VAL A 69 -12.12 -10.44 6.78
CA VAL A 69 -11.55 -11.74 7.16
C VAL A 69 -11.03 -12.56 6.00
N ASP A 70 -11.50 -12.26 4.78
CA ASP A 70 -11.13 -12.97 3.56
C ASP A 70 -9.93 -12.33 2.86
N LEU A 71 -9.46 -11.16 3.30
CA LEU A 71 -8.24 -10.57 2.77
C LEU A 71 -7.03 -11.46 3.06
N CYS A 72 -6.21 -11.70 2.03
CA CYS A 72 -4.95 -12.43 2.13
C CYS A 72 -5.14 -13.88 2.63
N ASN A 73 -6.20 -14.53 2.14
CA ASN A 73 -6.58 -15.90 2.47
C ASN A 73 -6.12 -16.93 1.41
N MET A 74 -5.33 -16.51 0.42
CA MET A 74 -4.88 -17.28 -0.75
C MET A 74 -6.00 -17.63 -1.75
N ARG A 75 -7.15 -16.95 -1.69
CA ARG A 75 -8.23 -17.05 -2.66
C ARG A 75 -8.44 -15.68 -3.29
N ILE A 76 -8.66 -15.67 -4.59
CA ILE A 76 -8.95 -14.43 -5.32
C ILE A 76 -10.44 -14.16 -5.18
N ASP A 77 -10.79 -13.22 -4.32
CA ASP A 77 -12.15 -12.73 -4.09
C ASP A 77 -12.42 -11.44 -4.88
N CYS A 78 -11.39 -10.60 -5.10
CA CYS A 78 -11.52 -9.42 -5.96
C CYS A 78 -11.32 -9.73 -7.46
N PRO A 79 -11.93 -8.96 -8.38
CA PRO A 79 -11.89 -9.20 -9.83
C PRO A 79 -10.50 -9.43 -10.42
N ASN A 80 -9.50 -8.66 -9.98
CA ASN A 80 -8.14 -8.73 -10.52
C ASN A 80 -7.15 -9.29 -9.49
N GLY A 81 -7.63 -9.91 -8.40
CA GLY A 81 -6.79 -10.48 -7.35
C GLY A 81 -6.06 -9.44 -6.50
N GLU A 82 -6.60 -8.22 -6.40
CA GLU A 82 -6.00 -7.14 -5.62
C GLU A 82 -5.94 -7.44 -4.12
N ASP A 83 -6.91 -8.19 -3.61
CA ASP A 83 -7.02 -8.71 -2.26
C ASP A 83 -5.86 -9.63 -1.86
N GLU A 84 -5.26 -10.30 -2.83
CA GLU A 84 -4.10 -11.19 -2.66
C GLU A 84 -2.78 -10.54 -3.14
N SER A 85 -2.80 -9.24 -3.44
CA SER A 85 -1.58 -8.55 -3.86
C SER A 85 -0.56 -8.49 -2.72
N VAL A 86 0.72 -8.75 -3.05
CA VAL A 86 1.81 -8.80 -2.05
C VAL A 86 1.89 -7.49 -1.25
N GLN A 87 1.70 -6.36 -1.92
CA GLN A 87 1.75 -5.04 -1.31
C GLN A 87 0.59 -4.84 -0.33
N LEU A 88 -0.65 -5.15 -0.73
CA LEU A 88 -1.81 -5.00 0.15
C LEU A 88 -1.71 -5.95 1.34
N CYS A 89 -1.31 -7.20 1.10
CA CYS A 89 -1.15 -8.19 2.14
C CYS A 89 -0.03 -7.87 3.12
N PHE A 90 1.04 -7.23 2.69
CA PHE A 90 2.07 -6.74 3.61
C PHE A 90 1.47 -5.78 4.65
N TYR A 91 0.71 -4.77 4.20
CA TYR A 91 0.09 -3.80 5.09
C TYR A 91 -1.02 -4.42 5.95
N HIS A 92 -1.92 -5.20 5.36
CA HIS A 92 -3.02 -5.85 6.07
C HIS A 92 -2.49 -6.75 7.19
N ASN A 93 -1.50 -7.60 6.90
CA ASN A 93 -0.91 -8.50 7.88
C ASN A 93 -0.15 -7.76 8.98
N ALA A 94 0.52 -6.65 8.67
CA ALA A 94 1.19 -5.83 9.67
C ALA A 94 0.18 -5.22 10.66
N VAL A 95 -0.91 -4.63 10.16
CA VAL A 95 -1.97 -4.06 10.99
C VAL A 95 -2.66 -5.14 11.83
N ARG A 96 -2.98 -6.28 11.21
CA ARG A 96 -3.60 -7.44 11.88
C ARG A 96 -2.73 -7.96 13.03
N LYS A 97 -1.42 -8.13 12.81
CA LYS A 97 -0.47 -8.54 13.86
C LYS A 97 -0.44 -7.54 15.01
N ALA A 98 -0.39 -6.24 14.71
CA ALA A 98 -0.41 -5.20 15.74
C ALA A 98 -1.71 -5.22 16.56
N HIS A 99 -2.86 -5.46 15.92
CA HIS A 99 -4.14 -5.59 16.62
C HIS A 99 -4.16 -6.80 17.54
N ILE A 100 -3.74 -7.97 17.05
CA ILE A 100 -3.64 -9.21 17.83
C ILE A 100 -2.71 -9.03 19.04
N GLN A 101 -1.56 -8.37 18.85
CA GLN A 101 -0.62 -8.12 19.94
C GLN A 101 -1.25 -7.25 21.06
N ARG A 102 -2.03 -6.23 20.69
CA ARG A 102 -2.78 -5.42 21.67
C ARG A 102 -3.83 -6.24 22.43
N LEU A 103 -4.48 -7.19 21.76
CA LEU A 103 -5.44 -8.09 22.42
C LEU A 103 -4.75 -9.00 23.44
N TYR A 104 -3.59 -9.57 23.09
CA TYR A 104 -2.81 -10.38 24.02
C TYR A 104 -2.36 -9.58 25.25
N GLN A 105 -1.85 -8.37 25.05
CA GLN A 105 -1.48 -7.48 26.17
C GLN A 105 -2.67 -7.22 27.12
N ARG A 106 -3.87 -7.05 26.57
CA ARG A 106 -5.08 -6.89 27.40
C ARG A 106 -5.41 -8.18 28.16
N ILE A 107 -5.27 -9.33 27.53
CA ILE A 107 -5.50 -10.62 28.19
C ILE A 107 -4.49 -10.82 29.33
N ASP A 108 -3.22 -10.48 29.13
CA ASP A 108 -2.17 -10.63 30.13
C ASP A 108 -2.42 -9.69 31.33
N ASN A 109 -2.79 -8.44 31.07
CA ASN A 109 -3.21 -7.49 32.12
C ASN A 109 -4.40 -8.02 32.94
N LEU A 110 -5.37 -8.67 32.28
CA LEU A 110 -6.53 -9.27 32.96
C LEU A 110 -6.14 -10.51 33.79
N ARG A 111 -5.09 -11.22 33.39
CA ARG A 111 -4.53 -12.36 34.12
C ARG A 111 -3.58 -11.93 35.24
N GLY A 112 -3.22 -10.65 35.31
CA GLY A 112 -2.24 -10.13 36.29
C GLY A 112 -0.81 -10.58 36.00
N LEU A 113 -0.49 -10.83 34.72
CA LEU A 113 0.86 -11.20 34.23
C LEU A 113 1.61 -9.99 33.69
#